data_AF-A0A920U1A9-F1
#
_entry.id   AF-A0A920U1A9-F1
#
_cell.length_a   1.000
_cell.length_b   1.000
_cell.length_c   1.000
_cell.angle_alpha   90.00
_cell.angle_beta   90.00
_cell.angle_gamma   90.00
#
_symmetry.space_group_name_H-M   'P 1'
#
loop_
_entity.id
_entity.type
_entity.pdbx_description
1 polymer ?
#
loop_
_entity_poly.entity_id
_entity_poly.type
_entity_poly.pdbx_seq_one_letter_code
_entity_poly.pdbx_strand_id
1 'polypeptide(L)'
;MTACSFTLPSLASRIRELRNELIHGRGFGVLRGLPVYEWGRESLARAYYGIGCHLGVPVSQNAQGHLLGHVYDLGLDPMDPVNRVYQTNYRQLFHTDSTDIVGLLCLQPRVGGSEFDLFIIDDLS
;
A
#
# COMPACT_ATOMS: atom_id res chain seq x y z
N MET A 1 -2.65 13.48 -8.08
CA MET A 1 -3.90 13.56 -7.28
C MET A 1 -3.49 13.98 -5.86
N THR A 2 -4.28 14.83 -5.20
CA THR A 2 -4.11 15.24 -3.80
C THR A 2 -5.38 14.90 -3.01
N ALA A 3 -5.35 14.96 -1.68
CA ALA A 3 -6.53 14.78 -0.82
C ALA A 3 -7.73 15.63 -1.28
N CYS A 4 -7.47 16.88 -1.69
CA CYS A 4 -8.50 17.80 -2.17
C CYS A 4 -9.14 17.37 -3.50
N SER A 5 -8.40 16.65 -4.35
CA SER A 5 -8.93 16.14 -5.64
C SER A 5 -9.65 14.79 -5.53
N PHE A 6 -9.66 14.16 -4.35
CA PHE A 6 -10.31 12.87 -4.09
C PHE A 6 -11.16 12.97 -2.83
N THR A 7 -12.41 13.41 -2.97
CA THR A 7 -13.27 13.72 -1.83
C THR A 7 -13.76 12.45 -1.12
N LEU A 8 -13.64 12.42 0.20
CA LEU A 8 -14.11 11.34 1.08
C LEU A 8 -15.10 11.91 2.11
N PRO A 9 -16.38 12.13 1.75
CA PRO A 9 -17.31 12.91 2.57
C PRO A 9 -17.50 12.38 3.98
N SER A 10 -17.58 11.06 4.13
CA SER A 10 -17.78 10.38 5.42
C SER A 10 -16.53 9.68 5.95
N LEU A 11 -15.55 9.41 5.07
CA LEU A 11 -14.38 8.59 5.41
C LEU A 11 -13.15 9.44 5.81
N ALA A 12 -13.07 10.71 5.40
CA ALA A 12 -11.89 11.55 5.63
C ALA A 12 -11.53 11.71 7.13
N SER A 13 -12.52 11.86 8.02
CA SER A 13 -12.28 11.95 9.46
C SER A 13 -11.61 10.68 10.00
N ARG A 14 -12.11 9.51 9.60
CA ARG A 14 -11.57 8.22 10.00
C ARG A 14 -10.15 7.98 9.46
N ILE A 15 -9.85 8.43 8.25
CA ILE A 15 -8.48 8.35 7.71
C ILE A 15 -7.53 9.24 8.51
N ARG A 16 -7.98 10.42 8.96
CA ARG A 16 -7.16 11.31 9.81
C ARG A 16 -6.88 10.70 11.18
N GLU A 17 -7.87 10.06 11.79
CA GLU A 17 -7.69 9.29 13.03
C GLU A 17 -6.69 8.15 12.83
N LEU A 18 -6.81 7.41 11.72
CA LEU A 18 -5.88 6.35 11.36
C LEU A 18 -4.46 6.90 11.20
N ARG A 19 -4.25 8.01 10.49
CA ARG A 19 -2.93 8.65 10.37
C ARG A 19 -2.32 8.94 11.74
N ASN A 20 -3.11 9.50 12.66
CA ASN A 20 -2.61 9.79 14.01
C ASN A 20 -2.19 8.52 14.76
N GLU A 21 -2.94 7.43 14.60
CA GLU A 21 -2.62 6.13 15.19
C GLU A 21 -1.40 5.46 14.56
N LEU A 22 -1.15 5.70 13.28
CA LEU A 22 0.05 5.25 12.58
C LEU A 22 1.30 5.99 13.08
N ILE A 23 1.23 7.32 13.23
CA ILE A 23 2.41 8.14 13.55
C ILE A 23 2.67 8.21 15.07
N HIS A 24 1.63 8.45 15.87
CA HIS A 24 1.76 8.73 17.31
C HIS A 24 1.19 7.63 18.20
N GLY A 25 0.58 6.60 17.60
CA GLY A 25 -0.14 5.55 18.31
C GLY A 25 0.54 4.19 18.20
N ARG A 26 -0.23 3.20 17.75
CA ARG A 26 0.18 1.79 17.69
C ARG A 26 1.16 1.48 16.55
N GLY A 27 1.31 2.37 15.58
CA GLY A 27 2.18 2.14 14.41
C GLY A 27 1.57 1.25 13.33
N PHE A 28 0.32 0.83 13.47
CA PHE A 28 -0.39 0.03 12.45
C PHE A 28 -1.91 0.21 12.52
N GLY A 29 -2.58 -0.08 11.41
CA GLY A 29 -4.04 -0.11 11.34
C GLY A 29 -4.54 -0.88 10.11
N VAL A 30 -5.82 -1.26 10.15
CA VAL A 30 -6.47 -2.02 9.07
C VAL A 30 -7.78 -1.34 8.68
N LEU A 31 -7.90 -0.98 7.41
CA LEU A 31 -9.16 -0.58 6.77
C LEU A 31 -9.77 -1.78 6.06
N ARG A 32 -11.09 -1.96 6.19
CA ARG A 32 -11.85 -3.04 5.54
C ARG A 32 -13.07 -2.47 4.83
N GLY A 33 -13.58 -3.20 3.84
CA GLY A 33 -14.80 -2.85 3.11
C GLY A 33 -14.56 -2.25 1.72
N LEU A 34 -13.32 -2.27 1.21
CA LEU A 34 -13.09 -1.97 -0.20
C LEU A 34 -13.62 -3.15 -1.06
N PRO A 35 -14.47 -2.90 -2.08
CA PRO A 35 -15.12 -3.97 -2.84
C PRO A 35 -14.18 -4.53 -3.93
N VAL A 36 -13.11 -5.20 -3.49
CA VAL A 36 -12.02 -5.71 -4.34
C VAL A 36 -12.47 -6.71 -5.41
N TYR A 37 -13.60 -7.40 -5.20
CA TYR A 37 -14.16 -8.36 -6.15
C TYR A 37 -15.14 -7.72 -7.16
N GLU A 38 -15.60 -6.50 -6.89
CA GLU A 38 -16.57 -5.79 -7.74
C GLU A 38 -15.89 -4.75 -8.62
N TRP A 39 -14.78 -4.17 -8.15
CA TRP A 39 -14.06 -3.13 -8.88
C TRP A 39 -12.94 -3.71 -9.72
N GLY A 40 -12.79 -3.18 -10.95
CA GLY A 40 -11.62 -3.47 -11.78
C GLY A 40 -10.34 -2.85 -11.19
N ARG A 41 -9.18 -3.40 -11.58
CA ARG A 41 -7.84 -3.00 -11.08
C ARG A 41 -7.60 -1.49 -11.12
N GLU A 42 -7.98 -0.82 -12.20
CA GLU A 42 -7.80 0.63 -12.34
C GLU A 42 -8.61 1.43 -11.30
N SER A 43 -9.83 0.99 -11.01
CA SER A 43 -10.69 1.62 -9.99
C SER A 43 -10.16 1.34 -8.58
N LEU A 44 -9.64 0.14 -8.33
CA LEU A 44 -8.98 -0.19 -7.06
C LEU A 44 -7.71 0.64 -6.86
N ALA A 45 -6.85 0.73 -7.87
CA ALA A 45 -5.65 1.56 -7.86
C ALA A 45 -5.99 3.04 -7.59
N ARG A 46 -7.01 3.59 -8.26
CA ARG A 46 -7.47 4.96 -8.02
C ARG A 46 -8.00 5.18 -6.61
N ALA A 47 -8.82 4.26 -6.10
CA ALA A 47 -9.37 4.36 -4.76
C ALA A 47 -8.27 4.25 -3.70
N TYR A 48 -7.35 3.32 -3.90
CA TYR A 48 -6.22 3.10 -3.02
C TYR A 48 -5.27 4.30 -2.98
N TYR A 49 -4.88 4.81 -4.15
CA TYR A 49 -4.09 6.03 -4.26
C TYR A 49 -4.81 7.23 -3.64
N GLY A 50 -6.11 7.38 -3.92
CA GLY A 50 -6.94 8.45 -3.38
C GLY A 50 -6.99 8.43 -1.85
N ILE A 51 -7.19 7.26 -1.24
CA ILE A 51 -7.13 7.09 0.22
C ILE A 51 -5.73 7.40 0.76
N GLY A 52 -4.68 6.93 0.08
CA GLY A 52 -3.29 7.20 0.44
C GLY A 52 -2.96 8.70 0.47
N CYS A 53 -3.50 9.50 -0.45
CA CYS A 53 -3.35 10.95 -0.42
C CYS A 53 -3.96 11.63 0.83
N HIS A 54 -4.88 10.98 1.55
CA HIS A 54 -5.39 11.48 2.83
C HIS A 54 -4.52 11.08 4.03
N LEU A 55 -3.61 10.11 3.85
CA LEU A 55 -2.65 9.68 4.87
C LEU A 55 -1.33 10.46 4.81
N GLY A 56 -0.94 10.96 3.63
CA GLY A 56 0.28 11.75 3.44
C GLY A 56 0.58 11.98 1.97
N VAL A 57 1.86 12.16 1.65
CA VAL A 57 2.32 12.36 0.26
C VAL A 57 2.81 11.05 -0.34
N PRO A 58 2.19 10.58 -1.44
CA PRO A 58 2.67 9.41 -2.16
C PRO A 58 4.07 9.63 -2.71
N VAL A 59 4.99 8.70 -2.45
CA VAL A 59 6.35 8.74 -3.00
C VAL A 59 6.65 7.52 -3.87
N SER A 60 7.54 7.70 -4.85
CA SER A 60 7.89 6.63 -5.78
C SER A 60 8.74 5.57 -5.10
N GLN A 61 8.40 4.30 -5.32
CA GLN A 61 9.11 3.15 -4.73
C GLN A 61 10.31 2.67 -5.55
N ASN A 62 10.52 3.23 -6.74
CA ASN A 62 11.60 2.82 -7.62
C ASN A 62 12.17 3.98 -8.44
N ALA A 63 13.34 3.74 -9.05
CA ALA A 63 14.00 4.68 -9.95
C ALA A 63 13.17 4.97 -11.23
N GLN A 64 12.10 4.20 -11.48
CA GLN A 64 11.19 4.37 -12.61
C GLN A 64 9.99 5.29 -12.29
N GLY A 65 9.87 5.80 -11.07
CA GLY A 65 8.81 6.75 -10.74
C GLY A 65 7.45 6.09 -10.41
N HIS A 66 7.40 4.77 -10.22
CA HIS A 66 6.13 4.09 -9.92
C HIS A 66 5.63 4.47 -8.51
N LEU A 67 4.53 5.21 -8.49
CA LEU A 67 3.81 5.60 -7.26
C LEU A 67 2.97 4.46 -6.68
N LEU A 68 2.65 3.45 -7.50
CA LEU A 68 1.99 2.22 -7.08
C LEU A 68 2.91 1.06 -7.47
N GLY A 69 3.48 0.40 -6.46
CA GLY A 69 4.20 -0.85 -6.65
C GLY A 69 3.22 -2.00 -6.59
N HIS A 70 3.19 -2.85 -7.60
CA HIS A 70 2.43 -4.09 -7.49
C HIS A 70 3.32 -5.20 -6.90
N VAL A 71 2.85 -5.83 -5.82
CA VAL A 71 3.51 -6.96 -5.17
C VAL A 71 2.76 -8.23 -5.57
N TYR A 72 3.32 -8.91 -6.56
CA TYR A 72 2.87 -10.22 -7.01
C TYR A 72 3.95 -11.27 -6.71
N ASP A 73 3.53 -12.44 -6.25
CA ASP A 73 4.38 -13.64 -6.32
C ASP A 73 4.52 -14.06 -7.78
N LEU A 74 5.72 -13.88 -8.36
CA LEU A 74 6.02 -14.23 -9.74
C LEU A 74 6.55 -15.67 -9.87
N GLY A 75 6.64 -16.43 -8.77
CA GLY A 75 7.21 -17.78 -8.76
C GLY A 75 8.71 -17.79 -9.09
N LEU A 76 9.38 -16.66 -8.91
CA LEU A 76 10.80 -16.48 -9.21
C LEU A 76 11.68 -17.09 -8.12
N ASP A 77 12.86 -17.58 -8.50
CA ASP A 77 13.79 -18.24 -7.58
C ASP A 77 14.32 -17.22 -6.54
N PRO A 78 14.08 -17.42 -5.23
CA PRO A 78 14.57 -16.55 -4.17
C PRO A 78 16.10 -16.60 -3.96
N MET A 79 16.81 -17.53 -4.62
CA MET A 79 18.27 -17.62 -4.59
C MET A 79 18.95 -16.82 -5.72
N ASP A 80 18.18 -16.28 -6.66
CA ASP A 80 18.71 -15.41 -7.72
C ASP A 80 18.89 -13.97 -7.16
N PRO A 81 20.12 -13.42 -7.15
CA PRO A 81 20.41 -12.09 -6.60
C PRO A 81 19.75 -10.94 -7.39
N VAL A 82 19.19 -11.19 -8.57
CA VAL A 82 18.43 -10.21 -9.37
C VAL A 82 16.98 -10.10 -8.89
N ASN A 83 16.42 -11.17 -8.33
CA ASN A 83 15.03 -11.22 -7.89
C ASN A 83 14.88 -10.53 -6.54
N ARG A 84 13.97 -9.56 -6.44
CA ARG A 84 13.69 -8.90 -5.17
C ARG A 84 12.71 -9.73 -4.36
N VAL A 85 12.89 -9.79 -3.04
CA VAL A 85 12.16 -10.69 -2.14
C VAL A 85 10.63 -10.53 -2.25
N TYR A 86 10.11 -9.34 -2.54
CA TYR A 86 8.69 -9.07 -2.78
C TYR A 86 8.11 -9.76 -4.04
N GLN A 87 8.94 -10.42 -4.85
CA GLN A 87 8.54 -11.14 -6.07
C GLN A 87 8.46 -12.66 -5.86
N THR A 88 8.63 -13.15 -4.62
CA THR A 88 8.74 -14.58 -4.28
C THR A 88 7.89 -14.91 -3.05
N ASN A 89 7.56 -16.19 -2.83
CA ASN A 89 6.91 -16.67 -1.61
C ASN A 89 7.86 -16.82 -0.39
N TYR A 90 9.12 -16.37 -0.53
CA TYR A 90 10.12 -16.48 0.52
C TYR A 90 9.80 -15.50 1.65
N ARG A 91 10.02 -15.93 2.90
CA ARG A 91 9.72 -15.12 4.08
C ARG A 91 10.51 -13.80 4.02
N GLN A 92 9.82 -12.67 3.84
CA GLN A 92 10.42 -11.37 4.11
C GLN A 92 10.80 -11.32 5.60
N LEU A 93 12.09 -11.11 5.84
CA LEU A 93 12.58 -10.80 7.18
C LEU A 93 12.07 -9.43 7.59
N PHE A 94 12.00 -9.19 8.90
CA PHE A 94 11.68 -7.87 9.43
C PHE A 94 12.70 -6.86 8.90
N HIS A 95 12.18 -5.77 8.33
CA HIS A 95 12.95 -4.65 7.84
C HIS A 95 12.13 -3.38 8.04
N THR A 96 12.83 -2.24 7.93
CA THR A 96 12.23 -0.92 7.92
C THR A 96 12.37 -0.39 6.51
N ASP A 97 11.27 0.14 5.96
CA ASP A 97 11.30 0.88 4.71
C ASP A 97 11.72 2.32 4.97
N SER A 98 12.37 2.96 3.99
CA SER A 98 12.78 4.36 4.07
C SER A 98 11.58 5.30 3.81
N THR A 99 10.53 5.18 4.62
CA THR A 99 9.29 5.97 4.55
C THR A 99 8.60 6.00 5.91
N ASP A 100 7.67 6.94 6.09
CA ASP A 100 6.91 7.07 7.34
C ASP A 100 5.76 6.06 7.43
N ILE A 101 5.07 5.79 6.31
CA ILE A 101 3.91 4.89 6.28
C ILE A 101 3.99 3.97 5.07
N VAL A 102 3.88 2.67 5.32
CA VAL A 102 3.70 1.64 4.30
C VAL A 102 2.25 1.16 4.31
N GLY A 103 1.61 1.22 3.14
CA GLY A 103 0.27 0.69 2.90
C GLY A 103 0.30 -0.61 2.08
N LEU A 104 -0.56 -1.55 2.43
CA LEU A 104 -0.81 -2.77 1.65
C LEU A 104 -2.31 -2.91 1.35
N LEU A 105 -2.68 -3.01 0.07
CA LEU A 105 -4.02 -3.39 -0.36
C LEU A 105 -4.03 -4.86 -0.77
N CYS A 106 -4.79 -5.69 -0.08
CA CYS A 106 -4.99 -7.08 -0.47
C CYS A 106 -6.01 -7.18 -1.62
N LEU A 107 -5.56 -7.65 -2.78
CA LEU A 107 -6.41 -7.87 -3.96
C LEU A 107 -6.98 -9.28 -3.99
N GLN A 108 -6.20 -10.27 -3.54
CA GLN A 108 -6.65 -11.66 -3.46
C GLN A 108 -6.01 -12.38 -2.28
N PRO A 109 -6.77 -12.71 -1.21
CA PRO A 109 -6.27 -13.55 -0.15
C PRO A 109 -6.24 -15.02 -0.63
N ARG A 110 -5.05 -15.65 -0.68
CA ARG A 110 -4.95 -17.12 -0.86
C ARG A 110 -4.02 -17.73 0.18
N VAL A 111 -4.37 -18.95 0.59
CA VAL A 111 -3.44 -19.82 1.32
C VAL A 111 -2.36 -20.26 0.33
N GLY A 112 -1.14 -19.75 0.48
CA GLY A 112 0.02 -20.08 -0.36
C GLY A 112 0.53 -18.97 -1.30
N GLY A 113 -0.06 -17.78 -1.26
CA GLY A 113 0.42 -16.60 -2.02
C GLY A 113 -0.68 -15.56 -2.19
N SER A 114 -0.52 -14.38 -1.59
CA SER A 114 -1.50 -13.29 -1.66
C SER A 114 -1.01 -12.19 -2.61
N GLU A 115 -1.94 -11.63 -3.38
CA GLU A 115 -1.66 -10.48 -4.25
C GLU A 115 -1.90 -9.18 -3.47
N PHE A 116 -0.90 -8.30 -3.46
CA PHE A 116 -0.99 -7.01 -2.80
C PHE A 116 -0.58 -5.87 -3.73
N ASP A 117 -1.28 -4.74 -3.64
CA ASP A 117 -0.73 -3.46 -4.08
C ASP A 117 -0.02 -2.80 -2.90
N LEU A 118 1.25 -2.44 -3.09
CA LEU A 118 2.08 -1.76 -2.11
C LEU A 118 2.09 -0.26 -2.39
N PHE A 119 1.96 0.51 -1.33
CA PHE A 119 2.04 1.96 -1.36
C PHE A 119 2.97 2.45 -0.27
N ILE A 120 3.76 3.46 -0.59
CA ILE A 120 4.74 4.08 0.32
C ILE A 120 4.36 5.55 0.37
N ILE A 121 4.17 6.05 1.60
CA ILE A 121 3.69 7.38 1.90
C ILE A 121 4.69 8.03 2.83
N ASP A 122 5.27 9.13 2.37
CA ASP A 122 6.01 10.01 3.27
C ASP A 122 5.03 10.97 3.93
N ASP A 123 5.21 11.11 5.23
CA ASP A 123 4.56 12.14 6.01
C ASP A 123 5.37 13.42 5.86
N LEU A 124 4.84 14.40 5.12
CA LEU A 124 5.42 15.74 5.15
C LEU A 124 5.10 16.36 6.50
N SER A 125 5.99 16.16 7.47
CA SER A 125 6.03 16.91 8.74
C SER A 125 6.12 18.42 8.49
#